data_AF-A0A564XVH3-F1
#
_entry.id   AF-A0A564XVH3-F1
#
_cell.length_a   1.000
_cell.length_b   1.000
_cell.length_c   1.000
_cell.angle_alpha   90.00
_cell.angle_beta   90.00
_cell.angle_gamma   90.00
#
_symmetry.space_group_name_H-M   'P 1'
#
loop_
_entity.id
_entity.type
_entity.pdbx_description
1 polymer ?
#
loop_
_entity_poly.entity_id
_entity_poly.type
_entity_poly.pdbx_seq_one_letter_code
_entity_poly.pdbx_strand_id
1 'polypeptide(L)'
;RSKVFHEIIDAQKIDINLLRDECLSGCPEGGGFRSTAWKILLNYLPTDKSLWKSTLSKARTEYEGFLTEFISSKSKSNQSSDHPLSSDPGSNWREYFDDNSVLLQINKDCRRLYPELDFFRRPTQYPCDIIFKSNIKISDLRNRIETELTRSHSVATNTLGAIKLVSSVDDNSGGSLLRAACDDEETRSSMSSIFNEDLDPNAEFHWEVVQRIIFTLYKMNRTFSYVQGMNEIAAPIYYVFANNPDPDERPHQVCIDGHRRRAP
;
A
#
# COMPACT_ATOMS: atom_id res chain seq x y z
N ARG A 1 -19.07 -23.09 18.82
CA ARG A 1 -18.46 -22.67 17.55
C ARG A 1 -17.16 -21.89 17.75
N SER A 2 -17.19 -20.69 18.34
CA SER A 2 -15.95 -19.95 18.66
C SER A 2 -14.99 -20.73 19.56
N LYS A 3 -15.50 -21.60 20.45
CA LYS A 3 -14.69 -22.51 21.27
C LYS A 3 -13.94 -23.56 20.45
N VAL A 4 -14.63 -24.28 19.55
CA VAL A 4 -14.03 -25.29 18.66
C VAL A 4 -12.99 -24.65 17.74
N PHE A 5 -13.32 -23.49 17.17
CA PHE A 5 -12.38 -22.73 16.35
C PHE A 5 -11.15 -22.28 17.14
N HIS A 6 -11.36 -21.83 18.39
CA HIS A 6 -10.28 -21.47 19.29
C HIS A 6 -9.41 -22.68 19.61
N GLU A 7 -9.98 -23.85 19.89
CA GLU A 7 -9.21 -25.09 20.15
C GLU A 7 -8.34 -25.49 18.95
N ILE A 8 -8.87 -25.37 17.71
CA ILE A 8 -8.12 -25.64 16.48
C ILE A 8 -6.98 -24.63 16.31
N ILE A 9 -7.27 -23.34 16.49
CA ILE A 9 -6.25 -22.29 16.37
C ILE A 9 -5.25 -22.37 17.51
N ASP A 10 -5.65 -22.81 18.71
CA ASP A 10 -4.77 -22.86 19.88
C ASP A 10 -3.80 -24.05 19.85
N ALA A 11 -4.14 -25.11 19.12
CA ALA A 11 -3.29 -26.27 18.92
C ALA A 11 -1.88 -25.91 18.41
N GLN A 12 -0.86 -26.57 18.96
CA GLN A 12 0.55 -26.37 18.57
C GLN A 12 0.78 -26.66 17.07
N LYS A 13 0.10 -27.67 16.56
CA LYS A 13 0.07 -28.03 15.14
C LYS A 13 -1.37 -27.99 14.66
N ILE A 14 -1.64 -27.08 13.73
CA ILE A 14 -2.99 -26.81 13.23
C ILE A 14 -3.30 -27.76 12.08
N ASP A 15 -4.44 -28.45 12.16
CA ASP A 15 -4.96 -29.23 11.04
C ASP A 15 -5.64 -28.27 10.04
N ILE A 16 -5.05 -28.15 8.85
CA ILE A 16 -5.54 -27.25 7.80
C ILE A 16 -6.89 -27.68 7.24
N ASN A 17 -7.22 -28.98 7.25
CA ASN A 17 -8.48 -29.47 6.69
C ASN A 17 -9.62 -29.14 7.64
N LEU A 18 -9.43 -29.38 8.95
CA LEU A 18 -10.39 -28.96 9.98
C LEU A 18 -10.58 -27.44 9.98
N LEU A 19 -9.50 -26.68 9.83
CA LEU A 19 -9.59 -25.21 9.72
C LEU A 19 -10.40 -24.77 8.50
N ARG A 20 -10.23 -25.43 7.34
CA ARG A 20 -11.01 -25.14 6.12
C ARG A 20 -12.49 -25.43 6.32
N ASP A 21 -12.82 -26.59 6.87
CA ASP A 21 -14.21 -26.99 7.10
C ASP A 21 -14.95 -26.03 8.03
N GLU A 22 -14.29 -25.61 9.12
CA GLU A 22 -14.86 -24.60 10.02
C GLU A 22 -14.99 -23.22 9.35
N CYS A 23 -14.03 -22.84 8.50
CA CYS A 23 -14.07 -21.58 7.75
C CYS A 23 -15.15 -21.58 6.65
N LEU A 24 -15.48 -22.71 6.03
CA LEU A 24 -16.55 -22.84 5.03
C LEU A 24 -17.91 -22.44 5.60
N SER A 25 -18.14 -22.77 6.88
CA SER A 25 -19.36 -22.39 7.59
C SER A 25 -19.33 -20.90 8.03
N GLY A 26 -18.21 -20.19 7.83
CA GLY A 26 -17.96 -18.80 8.22
C GLY A 26 -17.02 -18.63 9.43
N CYS A 27 -16.02 -17.75 9.35
CA CYS A 27 -15.11 -17.51 10.47
C CYS A 27 -15.80 -16.72 11.61
N PRO A 28 -15.65 -17.11 12.89
CA PRO A 28 -16.19 -16.35 14.03
C PRO A 28 -15.73 -14.89 14.06
N GLU A 29 -16.61 -14.01 14.53
CA GLU A 29 -16.29 -12.60 14.77
C GLU A 29 -15.67 -12.41 16.16
N GLY A 30 -14.65 -11.54 16.25
CA GLY A 30 -13.91 -11.28 17.49
C GLY A 30 -12.62 -12.11 17.65
N GLY A 31 -11.76 -11.73 18.59
CA GLY A 31 -10.58 -12.50 19.01
C GLY A 31 -9.44 -12.66 17.99
N GLY A 32 -9.48 -11.98 16.84
CA GLY A 32 -8.42 -12.06 15.82
C GLY A 32 -8.42 -13.36 15.02
N PHE A 33 -9.40 -14.22 15.24
CA PHE A 33 -9.56 -15.53 14.60
C PHE A 33 -9.53 -15.44 13.07
N ARG A 34 -10.22 -14.45 12.49
CA ARG A 34 -10.25 -14.24 11.03
C ARG A 34 -8.88 -13.89 10.45
N SER A 35 -8.14 -13.01 11.13
CA SER A 35 -6.77 -12.64 10.73
C SER A 35 -5.85 -13.86 10.76
N THR A 36 -5.81 -14.59 11.87
CA THR A 36 -4.96 -15.78 12.02
C THR A 36 -5.32 -16.88 11.02
N ALA A 37 -6.62 -17.15 10.84
CA ALA A 37 -7.08 -18.14 9.87
C ALA A 37 -6.68 -17.77 8.44
N TRP A 38 -6.83 -16.50 8.04
CA TRP A 38 -6.42 -16.04 6.72
C TRP A 38 -4.92 -16.14 6.51
N LYS A 39 -4.10 -15.79 7.51
CA LYS A 39 -2.64 -15.98 7.43
C LYS A 39 -2.26 -17.44 7.19
N ILE A 40 -2.94 -18.40 7.82
CA ILE A 40 -2.67 -19.83 7.63
C ILE A 40 -3.19 -20.30 6.25
N LEU A 41 -4.42 -19.93 5.88
CA LEU A 41 -5.05 -20.35 4.62
C LEU A 41 -4.38 -19.77 3.37
N LEU A 42 -3.87 -18.54 3.48
CA LEU A 42 -3.04 -17.89 2.45
C LEU A 42 -1.59 -18.39 2.47
N ASN A 43 -1.27 -19.36 3.33
CA ASN A 43 0.05 -19.96 3.49
C ASN A 43 1.15 -18.95 3.88
N TYR A 44 0.77 -17.86 4.54
CA TYR A 44 1.68 -16.89 5.12
C TYR A 44 2.28 -17.40 6.45
N LEU A 45 1.46 -18.08 7.26
CA LEU A 45 1.91 -18.78 8.46
C LEU A 45 1.87 -20.30 8.23
N PRO A 46 2.92 -21.04 8.64
CA PRO A 46 2.91 -22.49 8.58
C PRO A 46 1.91 -23.07 9.60
N THR A 47 1.50 -24.32 9.41
CA THR A 47 0.62 -25.03 10.37
C THR A 47 1.26 -25.28 11.73
N ASP A 48 2.60 -25.20 11.83
CA ASP A 48 3.34 -25.34 13.07
C ASP A 48 3.59 -23.97 13.70
N LYS A 49 3.04 -23.75 14.90
CA LYS A 49 3.15 -22.48 15.64
C LYS A 49 4.55 -22.14 16.09
N SER A 50 5.40 -23.15 16.32
CA SER A 50 6.77 -22.92 16.79
C SER A 50 7.58 -22.06 15.80
N LEU A 51 7.22 -22.16 14.52
CA LEU A 51 7.89 -21.45 13.43
C LEU A 51 7.35 -20.03 13.19
N TRP A 52 6.18 -19.68 13.76
CA TRP A 52 5.50 -18.41 13.44
C TRP A 52 6.36 -17.19 13.70
N LYS A 53 7.03 -17.14 14.85
CA LYS A 53 7.90 -16.01 15.22
C LYS A 53 9.06 -15.84 14.23
N SER A 54 9.66 -16.96 13.82
CA SER A 54 10.77 -16.96 12.85
C SER A 54 10.29 -16.55 11.46
N THR A 55 9.18 -17.14 10.98
CA THR A 55 8.59 -16.82 9.68
C THR A 55 8.17 -15.36 9.60
N LEU A 56 7.49 -14.83 10.61
CA LEU A 56 7.08 -13.42 10.65
C LEU A 56 8.28 -12.48 10.66
N SER A 57 9.29 -12.76 11.48
CA SER A 57 10.51 -11.96 11.54
C SER A 57 11.23 -11.90 10.18
N LYS A 58 11.33 -13.06 9.51
CA LYS A 58 11.93 -13.15 8.19
C LYS A 58 11.12 -12.38 7.13
N ALA A 59 9.81 -12.60 7.06
CA ALA A 59 8.92 -11.92 6.11
C ALA A 59 8.94 -10.39 6.29
N ARG A 60 9.02 -9.92 7.55
CA ARG A 60 9.10 -8.49 7.87
C ARG A 60 10.42 -7.88 7.40
N THR A 61 11.54 -8.56 7.67
CA THR A 61 12.87 -8.13 7.22
C THR A 61 12.96 -8.09 5.69
N GLU A 62 12.41 -9.10 5.01
CA GLU A 62 12.39 -9.14 3.54
C GLU A 62 11.55 -8.00 2.96
N TYR A 63 10.36 -7.75 3.52
CA TYR A 63 9.53 -6.63 3.10
C TYR A 63 10.22 -5.27 3.30
N GLU A 64 10.88 -5.05 4.44
CA GLU A 64 11.68 -3.84 4.68
C GLU A 64 12.79 -3.66 3.63
N GLY A 65 13.43 -4.77 3.22
CA GLY A 65 14.39 -4.78 2.12
C GLY A 65 13.78 -4.29 0.81
N PHE A 66 12.60 -4.80 0.44
CA PHE A 66 11.89 -4.38 -0.77
C PHE A 66 11.46 -2.91 -0.73
N LEU A 67 11.00 -2.42 0.42
CA LEU A 67 10.68 -1.01 0.57
C LEU A 67 11.94 -0.15 0.34
N THR A 68 13.08 -0.56 0.90
CA THR A 68 14.35 0.15 0.75
C THR A 68 14.82 0.15 -0.71
N GLU A 69 14.63 -0.96 -1.43
CA GLU A 69 15.05 -1.11 -2.82
C GLU A 69 14.16 -0.34 -3.80
N PHE A 70 12.83 -0.39 -3.61
CA PHE A 70 11.86 0.09 -4.61
C PHE A 70 11.25 1.46 -4.32
N ILE A 71 11.25 1.88 -3.04
CA ILE A 71 10.57 3.11 -2.61
C ILE A 71 11.58 4.15 -2.14
N SER A 72 12.63 3.75 -1.41
CA SER A 72 13.61 4.70 -0.89
C SER A 72 14.23 5.49 -2.05
N SER A 73 14.07 6.81 -2.00
CA SER A 73 14.71 7.76 -2.91
C SER A 73 16.21 7.88 -2.58
N LYS A 74 16.94 6.76 -2.53
CA LYS A 74 18.38 6.82 -2.81
C LYS A 74 18.49 6.99 -4.30
N SER A 75 18.35 8.25 -4.70
CA SER A 75 18.68 8.76 -6.00
C SER A 75 19.85 7.98 -6.58
N LYS A 76 19.60 7.12 -7.57
CA LYS A 76 20.65 6.58 -8.44
C LYS A 76 21.24 7.68 -9.33
N SER A 77 21.12 8.97 -8.97
CA SER A 77 21.57 10.12 -9.77
C SER A 77 23.07 10.38 -9.75
N ASN A 78 23.88 9.59 -9.05
CA ASN A 78 25.31 9.86 -8.98
C ASN A 78 26.17 8.94 -9.85
N GLN A 79 25.60 8.02 -10.63
CA GLN A 79 26.38 7.26 -11.62
C GLN A 79 25.62 7.01 -12.91
N SER A 80 26.37 7.20 -14.00
CA SER A 80 26.12 6.78 -15.40
C SER A 80 25.16 7.64 -16.21
N SER A 81 25.73 8.41 -17.16
CA SER A 81 25.40 8.58 -18.60
C SER A 81 23.98 8.38 -19.16
N ASP A 82 22.95 8.28 -18.34
CA ASP A 82 21.58 7.98 -18.72
C ASP A 82 20.71 9.23 -18.56
N HIS A 83 20.04 9.62 -19.64
CA HIS A 83 19.28 10.87 -19.72
C HIS A 83 17.80 10.53 -19.91
N PRO A 84 16.85 11.36 -19.42
CA PRO A 84 15.39 11.15 -19.58
C PRO A 84 14.88 11.01 -21.02
N LEU A 85 15.73 11.23 -22.01
CA LEU A 85 15.43 11.11 -23.45
C LEU A 85 16.23 9.98 -24.11
N SER A 86 16.90 9.13 -23.34
CA SER A 86 17.64 8.00 -23.92
C SER A 86 16.67 7.06 -24.65
N SER A 87 17.01 6.70 -25.89
CA SER A 87 16.27 5.72 -26.69
C SER A 87 16.72 4.29 -26.38
N ASP A 88 17.68 4.12 -25.48
CA ASP A 88 18.23 2.81 -25.13
C ASP A 88 17.16 1.94 -24.46
N PRO A 89 16.94 0.70 -24.96
CA PRO A 89 15.99 -0.23 -24.35
C PRO A 89 16.30 -0.60 -22.89
N GLY A 90 17.52 -0.34 -22.42
CA GLY A 90 17.96 -0.57 -21.04
C GLY A 90 18.05 0.69 -20.15
N SER A 91 17.48 1.82 -20.58
CA SER A 91 17.51 3.07 -19.80
C SER A 91 16.73 2.95 -18.50
N ASN A 92 17.34 3.38 -17.40
CA ASN A 92 16.70 3.49 -16.09
C ASN A 92 15.54 4.50 -16.10
N TRP A 93 15.57 5.47 -17.03
CA TRP A 93 14.49 6.45 -17.19
C TRP A 93 13.23 5.83 -17.78
N ARG A 94 13.35 4.90 -18.73
CA ARG A 94 12.19 4.20 -19.30
C ARG A 94 11.46 3.39 -18.23
N GLU A 95 12.23 2.62 -17.46
CA GLU A 95 11.73 1.88 -16.30
C GLU A 95 11.07 2.80 -15.27
N TYR A 96 11.69 3.95 -14.98
CA TYR A 96 11.14 4.94 -14.06
C TYR A 96 9.80 5.50 -14.54
N PHE A 97 9.67 5.83 -15.82
CA PHE A 97 8.42 6.34 -16.39
C PHE A 97 7.33 5.26 -16.44
N ASP A 98 7.68 4.03 -16.81
CA ASP A 98 6.75 2.90 -16.81
C ASP A 98 6.25 2.62 -15.37
N ASP A 99 7.15 2.61 -14.38
CA ASP A 99 6.79 2.49 -12.97
C ASP A 99 5.87 3.61 -12.48
N ASN A 100 6.14 4.86 -12.87
CA ASN A 100 5.33 6.02 -12.47
C ASN A 100 3.93 5.95 -13.08
N SER A 101 3.80 5.47 -14.32
CA SER A 101 2.49 5.27 -14.96
C SER A 101 1.64 4.25 -14.18
N VAL A 102 2.26 3.14 -13.77
CA VAL A 102 1.63 2.11 -12.95
C VAL A 102 1.30 2.65 -11.56
N LEU A 103 2.21 3.38 -10.93
CA LEU A 103 1.99 4.00 -9.61
C LEU A 103 0.81 4.96 -9.63
N LEU A 104 0.64 5.75 -10.70
CA LEU A 104 -0.48 6.66 -10.86
C LEU A 104 -1.81 5.91 -11.03
N GLN A 105 -1.81 4.80 -11.77
CA GLN A 105 -3.00 3.95 -11.89
C GLN A 105 -3.40 3.36 -10.53
N ILE A 106 -2.44 2.78 -9.80
CA ILE A 106 -2.66 2.26 -8.45
C ILE A 106 -3.18 3.38 -7.52
N ASN A 107 -2.64 4.60 -7.60
CA ASN A 107 -3.09 5.71 -6.79
C ASN A 107 -4.58 6.02 -7.00
N LYS A 108 -5.01 6.14 -8.27
CA LYS A 108 -6.41 6.40 -8.63
C LYS A 108 -7.34 5.31 -8.11
N ASP A 109 -6.95 4.05 -8.30
CA ASP A 109 -7.76 2.90 -7.90
C ASP A 109 -7.84 2.76 -6.37
N CYS A 110 -6.73 3.03 -5.65
CA CYS A 110 -6.72 3.01 -4.18
C CYS A 110 -7.58 4.12 -3.55
N ARG A 111 -7.62 5.32 -4.16
CA ARG A 111 -8.46 6.43 -3.66
C ARG A 111 -9.96 6.15 -3.75
N ARG A 112 -10.36 5.22 -4.64
CA ARG A 112 -11.74 4.80 -4.85
C ARG A 112 -12.11 3.51 -4.08
N LEU A 113 -11.20 2.97 -3.26
CA LEU A 113 -11.46 1.76 -2.49
C LEU A 113 -12.59 1.96 -1.49
N TYR A 114 -13.65 1.15 -1.65
CA TYR A 114 -14.78 1.02 -0.72
C TYR A 114 -15.22 2.36 -0.11
N PRO A 115 -15.79 3.28 -0.90
CA PRO A 115 -16.11 4.64 -0.44
C PRO A 115 -17.08 4.67 0.75
N GLU A 116 -17.93 3.65 0.87
CA GLU A 116 -18.87 3.45 1.99
C GLU A 116 -18.18 3.00 3.29
N LEU A 117 -16.89 2.63 3.23
CA LEU A 117 -16.12 2.17 4.37
C LEU A 117 -15.08 3.23 4.76
N ASP A 118 -15.39 3.99 5.81
CA ASP A 118 -14.51 5.05 6.35
C ASP A 118 -13.11 4.57 6.72
N PHE A 119 -12.93 3.27 6.95
CA PHE A 119 -11.64 2.66 7.27
C PHE A 119 -10.51 3.13 6.33
N PHE A 120 -10.72 3.10 5.02
CA PHE A 120 -9.64 3.43 4.08
C PHE A 120 -9.29 4.92 4.06
N ARG A 121 -10.21 5.80 4.46
CA ARG A 121 -10.04 7.26 4.50
C ARG A 121 -9.47 7.77 5.82
N ARG A 122 -9.26 6.88 6.80
CA ARG A 122 -8.63 7.23 8.09
C ARG A 122 -7.11 7.07 8.05
N PRO A 123 -6.37 7.85 8.84
CA PRO A 123 -4.95 7.63 9.04
C PRO A 123 -4.71 6.30 9.77
N THR A 124 -3.67 5.57 9.37
CA THR A 124 -3.22 4.38 10.08
C THR A 124 -2.54 4.79 11.39
N GLN A 125 -2.75 3.98 12.44
CA GLN A 125 -2.02 4.12 13.71
C GLN A 125 -0.57 3.65 13.61
N TYR A 126 -0.22 2.99 12.50
CA TYR A 126 1.10 2.41 12.25
C TYR A 126 1.61 2.88 10.88
N PRO A 127 2.15 4.10 10.80
CA PRO A 127 2.78 4.61 9.59
C PRO A 127 4.08 3.87 9.27
N CYS A 128 4.40 3.76 7.98
CA CYS A 128 5.61 3.11 7.48
C CYS A 128 6.89 3.57 8.19
N ASP A 129 7.05 4.89 8.36
CA ASP A 129 8.22 5.54 8.96
C ASP A 129 8.41 5.17 10.44
N ILE A 130 7.34 4.74 11.12
CA ILE A 130 7.37 4.28 12.52
C ILE A 130 7.67 2.77 12.58
N ILE A 131 7.12 2.00 11.64
CA ILE A 131 7.27 0.54 11.61
C ILE A 131 8.67 0.13 11.15
N PHE A 132 9.15 0.75 10.08
CA PHE A 132 10.43 0.43 9.46
C PHE A 132 11.37 1.59 9.77
N LYS A 133 12.39 1.35 10.60
CA LYS A 133 13.42 2.34 10.97
C LYS A 133 14.33 2.74 9.80
N SER A 134 13.95 2.37 8.59
CA SER A 134 14.63 2.72 7.36
C SER A 134 14.28 4.15 6.98
N ASN A 135 15.18 4.83 6.27
CA ASN A 135 15.05 6.22 5.82
C ASN A 135 14.03 6.37 4.67
N ILE A 136 12.93 5.62 4.74
CA ILE A 136 11.83 5.60 3.78
C ILE A 136 10.80 6.54 4.37
N LYS A 137 10.41 7.55 3.58
CA LYS A 137 9.39 8.49 4.01
C LYS A 137 8.10 8.19 3.29
N ILE A 138 6.97 8.31 3.98
CA ILE A 138 5.62 8.29 3.37
C ILE A 138 5.53 9.29 2.19
N SER A 139 6.28 10.39 2.26
CA SER A 139 6.37 11.38 1.19
C SER A 139 7.01 10.86 -0.10
N ASP A 140 7.79 9.76 -0.10
CA ASP A 140 8.55 9.32 -1.27
C ASP A 140 7.63 8.92 -2.43
N LEU A 141 6.56 8.15 -2.17
CA LEU A 141 5.56 7.82 -3.20
C LEU A 141 4.70 9.04 -3.56
N ARG A 142 4.31 9.86 -2.58
CA ARG A 142 3.54 11.10 -2.81
C ARG A 142 4.29 12.05 -3.76
N ASN A 143 5.56 12.33 -3.46
CA ASN A 143 6.41 13.22 -4.24
C ASN A 143 6.62 12.70 -5.68
N ARG A 144 6.74 11.37 -5.87
CA ARG A 144 6.82 10.76 -7.21
C ARG A 144 5.54 11.01 -8.02
N ILE A 145 4.39 10.83 -7.39
CA ILE A 145 3.09 11.06 -8.04
C ILE A 145 2.91 12.54 -8.37
N GLU A 146 3.21 13.44 -7.44
CA GLU A 146 3.15 14.88 -7.66
C GLU A 146 4.08 15.33 -8.80
N THR A 147 5.29 14.77 -8.88
CA THR A 147 6.24 15.05 -9.97
C THR A 147 5.67 14.61 -11.32
N GLU A 148 5.10 13.41 -11.41
CA GLU A 148 4.52 12.90 -12.67
C GLU A 148 3.27 13.69 -13.10
N LEU A 149 2.42 14.06 -12.14
CA LEU A 149 1.26 14.90 -12.39
C LEU A 149 1.66 16.29 -12.88
N THR A 150 2.67 16.91 -12.25
CA THR A 150 3.20 18.23 -12.66
C THR A 150 3.79 18.17 -14.07
N ARG A 151 4.51 17.10 -14.40
CA ARG A 151 5.05 16.85 -15.74
C ARG A 151 3.94 16.75 -16.79
N SER A 152 2.87 16.04 -16.48
CA SER A 152 1.74 15.84 -17.39
C SER A 152 0.93 17.14 -17.64
N HIS A 153 0.75 17.98 -16.60
CA HIS A 153 0.02 19.25 -16.72
C HIS A 153 0.83 20.33 -17.46
N SER A 154 2.14 20.42 -17.22
CA SER A 154 3.02 21.38 -17.92
C SER A 154 3.02 21.16 -19.44
N VAL A 155 2.87 19.90 -19.89
CA VAL A 155 2.76 19.55 -21.31
C VAL A 155 1.38 19.90 -21.90
N ALA A 156 0.31 19.81 -21.11
CA ALA A 156 -1.05 20.15 -21.55
C ALA A 156 -1.29 21.67 -21.69
N THR A 157 -0.54 22.51 -20.96
CA THR A 157 -0.75 23.98 -20.95
C THR A 157 -0.10 24.75 -22.09
N ASN A 158 0.64 24.09 -22.99
CA ASN A 158 1.35 24.75 -24.10
C ASN A 158 0.47 25.25 -25.25
N THR A 159 -0.84 25.40 -25.06
CA THR A 159 -1.68 26.09 -26.06
C THR A 159 -2.50 27.27 -25.57
N LEU A 160 -2.74 27.52 -24.27
CA LEU A 160 -3.54 28.71 -23.86
C LEU A 160 -3.47 29.17 -22.38
N GLY A 161 -2.61 28.61 -21.52
CA GLY A 161 -2.79 28.73 -20.05
C GLY A 161 -1.81 29.59 -19.24
N ALA A 162 -0.78 30.19 -19.84
CA ALA A 162 0.38 30.73 -19.11
C ALA A 162 0.17 32.03 -18.31
N ILE A 163 -1.05 32.56 -18.19
CA ILE A 163 -1.28 33.87 -17.53
C ILE A 163 -1.84 33.76 -16.11
N LYS A 164 -2.31 32.59 -15.63
CA LYS A 164 -3.02 32.51 -14.34
C LYS A 164 -2.20 32.00 -13.14
N LEU A 165 -0.93 31.65 -13.29
CA LEU A 165 -0.11 31.06 -12.21
C LEU A 165 0.92 32.00 -11.57
N VAL A 166 1.02 33.26 -11.99
CA VAL A 166 1.95 34.24 -11.38
C VAL A 166 1.27 35.16 -10.35
N SER A 167 -0.04 35.09 -10.16
CA SER A 167 -0.76 35.95 -9.21
C SER A 167 -1.44 35.16 -8.09
N SER A 168 -0.66 34.48 -7.26
CA SER A 168 -1.04 34.16 -5.88
C SER A 168 0.20 33.72 -5.10
N VAL A 169 1.17 34.61 -5.03
CA VAL A 169 2.07 34.66 -3.87
C VAL A 169 1.24 35.41 -2.83
N ASP A 170 0.46 34.69 -2.04
CA ASP A 170 0.00 35.08 -0.70
C ASP A 170 -0.81 33.90 -0.10
N ASP A 171 -0.54 33.64 1.19
CA ASP A 171 -1.20 32.72 2.12
C ASP A 171 -1.01 31.20 1.99
N ASN A 172 0.01 30.72 2.74
CA ASN A 172 0.15 29.54 3.61
C ASN A 172 -0.82 28.33 3.57
N SER A 173 -1.55 28.10 2.49
CA SER A 173 -2.36 26.91 2.25
C SER A 173 -2.06 26.40 0.85
N GLY A 174 -0.89 25.75 0.71
CA GLY A 174 -0.50 25.07 -0.51
C GLY A 174 -1.50 23.97 -0.82
N GLY A 175 -2.50 24.27 -1.65
CA GLY A 175 -3.35 23.26 -2.26
C GLY A 175 -2.47 22.34 -3.11
N SER A 176 -2.19 21.13 -2.60
CA SER A 176 -1.42 20.13 -3.34
C SER A 176 -2.09 19.87 -4.70
N LEU A 177 -1.31 19.87 -5.78
CA LEU A 177 -1.77 19.55 -7.13
C LEU A 177 -2.38 18.13 -7.21
N LEU A 178 -2.04 17.25 -6.25
CA LEU A 178 -2.64 15.93 -6.06
C LEU A 178 -4.12 16.00 -5.62
N ARG A 179 -4.53 17.13 -5.00
CA ARG A 179 -5.92 17.46 -4.69
C ARG A 179 -6.66 17.84 -5.97
N ALA A 180 -6.09 18.76 -6.75
CA ALA A 180 -6.71 19.28 -7.98
C ALA A 180 -6.82 18.25 -9.12
N ALA A 181 -5.85 17.33 -9.26
CA ALA A 181 -5.83 16.34 -10.34
C ALA A 181 -6.78 15.13 -10.13
N CYS A 182 -7.45 15.06 -8.98
CA CYS A 182 -8.29 13.94 -8.57
C CYS A 182 -9.73 14.37 -8.21
N ASP A 183 -10.12 15.60 -8.59
CA ASP A 183 -11.41 16.19 -8.27
C ASP A 183 -12.53 15.63 -9.16
N ASP A 184 -13.21 14.58 -8.68
CA ASP A 184 -14.60 14.29 -9.05
C ASP A 184 -15.52 15.12 -8.12
N GLU A 185 -16.42 15.92 -8.70
CA GLU A 185 -17.27 16.92 -8.01
C GLU A 185 -18.15 16.31 -6.90
N GLU A 186 -18.48 15.03 -7.03
CA GLU A 186 -19.29 14.25 -6.09
C GLU A 186 -18.56 13.96 -4.76
N THR A 187 -17.22 13.90 -4.79
CA THR A 187 -16.39 13.72 -3.59
C THR A 187 -16.31 14.96 -2.72
N ARG A 188 -16.65 16.17 -3.22
CA ARG A 188 -16.63 17.41 -2.42
C ARG A 188 -17.57 17.35 -1.22
N SER A 189 -18.78 16.80 -1.39
CA SER A 189 -19.83 16.90 -0.36
C SER A 189 -19.56 16.03 0.87
N SER A 190 -18.94 14.86 0.68
CA SER A 190 -18.61 13.95 1.80
C SER A 190 -17.22 14.21 2.39
N MET A 191 -16.37 14.96 1.68
CA MET A 191 -14.98 15.24 2.07
C MET A 191 -14.83 16.61 2.73
N SER A 192 -15.62 17.62 2.36
CA SER A 192 -15.55 18.94 3.01
C SER A 192 -15.99 18.92 4.49
N SER A 193 -16.80 17.96 4.89
CA SER A 193 -17.22 17.81 6.29
C SER A 193 -16.17 17.14 7.19
N ILE A 194 -15.17 16.44 6.61
CA ILE A 194 -14.14 15.69 7.36
C ILE A 194 -12.82 16.48 7.44
N PHE A 195 -12.54 17.36 6.48
CA PHE A 195 -11.23 18.02 6.32
C PHE A 195 -11.08 19.38 7.03
N ASN A 196 -11.86 19.65 8.09
CA ASN A 196 -11.78 20.90 8.87
C ASN A 196 -11.00 20.78 10.19
N GLU A 197 -10.25 19.69 10.42
CA GLU A 197 -9.30 19.59 11.52
C GLU A 197 -7.90 19.25 10.99
N ASP A 198 -6.89 19.87 11.60
CA ASP A 198 -5.46 19.82 11.28
C ASP A 198 -4.91 18.39 11.09
N LEU A 199 -5.02 17.83 9.89
CA LEU A 199 -4.39 16.55 9.55
C LEU A 199 -2.88 16.73 9.43
N ASP A 200 -2.11 16.00 10.24
CA ASP A 200 -0.64 15.97 10.17
C ASP A 200 -0.21 15.60 8.73
N PRO A 201 0.58 16.45 8.05
CA PRO A 201 1.06 16.17 6.69
C PRO A 201 1.86 14.86 6.60
N ASN A 202 2.32 14.30 7.72
CA ASN A 202 3.02 13.03 7.79
C ASN A 202 2.11 11.82 8.08
N ALA A 203 0.80 12.00 8.24
CA ALA A 203 -0.11 10.91 8.47
C ALA A 203 -0.24 10.03 7.21
N GLU A 204 0.06 8.73 7.31
CA GLU A 204 -0.20 7.75 6.26
C GLU A 204 -1.65 7.28 6.38
N PHE A 205 -2.39 7.28 5.27
CA PHE A 205 -3.76 6.77 5.21
C PHE A 205 -3.79 5.27 4.90
N HIS A 206 -4.84 4.58 5.34
CA HIS A 206 -5.03 3.16 5.07
C HIS A 206 -5.00 2.83 3.55
N TRP A 207 -5.53 3.70 2.69
CA TRP A 207 -5.44 3.53 1.23
C TRP A 207 -4.00 3.66 0.69
N GLU A 208 -3.14 4.46 1.33
CA GLU A 208 -1.73 4.61 0.95
C GLU A 208 -0.92 3.38 1.33
N VAL A 209 -1.27 2.74 2.46
CA VAL A 209 -0.69 1.45 2.85
C VAL A 209 -0.99 0.39 1.78
N VAL A 210 -2.24 0.34 1.29
CA VAL A 210 -2.62 -0.59 0.20
C VAL A 210 -1.89 -0.24 -1.09
N GLN A 211 -1.79 1.04 -1.44
CA GLN A 211 -1.01 1.50 -2.60
C GLN A 211 0.45 1.02 -2.52
N ARG A 212 1.09 1.18 -1.36
CA ARG A 212 2.47 0.77 -1.13
C ARG A 212 2.63 -0.74 -1.26
N ILE A 213 1.75 -1.53 -0.66
CA ILE A 213 1.77 -3.01 -0.78
C ILE A 213 1.69 -3.44 -2.26
N ILE A 214 0.74 -2.89 -3.01
CA ILE A 214 0.53 -3.25 -4.42
C ILE A 214 1.72 -2.82 -5.27
N PHE A 215 2.25 -1.61 -5.04
CA PHE A 215 3.41 -1.11 -5.78
C PHE A 215 4.65 -1.96 -5.53
N THR A 216 4.91 -2.34 -4.27
CA THR A 216 6.00 -3.27 -3.92
C THR A 216 5.80 -4.62 -4.61
N LEU A 217 4.59 -5.18 -4.61
CA LEU A 217 4.27 -6.45 -5.28
C LEU A 217 4.53 -6.39 -6.80
N TYR A 218 4.14 -5.28 -7.44
CA TYR A 218 4.42 -5.01 -8.85
C TYR A 218 5.93 -4.97 -9.14
N LYS A 219 6.70 -4.26 -8.30
CA LYS A 219 8.16 -4.15 -8.47
C LYS A 219 8.89 -5.48 -8.26
N MET A 220 8.41 -6.32 -7.34
CA MET A 220 8.94 -7.67 -7.11
C MET A 220 8.71 -8.59 -8.32
N ASN A 221 7.55 -8.48 -8.97
CA ASN A 221 7.12 -9.40 -10.02
C ASN A 221 6.78 -8.67 -11.33
N ARG A 222 7.80 -8.07 -11.97
CA ARG A 222 7.62 -7.28 -13.21
C ARG A 222 7.04 -8.02 -14.40
N THR A 223 7.01 -9.35 -14.35
CA THR A 223 6.31 -10.18 -15.35
C THR A 223 4.80 -9.98 -15.32
N PHE A 224 4.24 -9.51 -14.20
CA PHE A 224 2.83 -9.18 -14.09
C PHE A 224 2.69 -7.67 -13.91
N SER A 225 2.12 -7.01 -14.90
CA SER A 225 1.72 -5.61 -14.75
C SER A 225 0.55 -5.50 -13.77
N TYR A 226 0.42 -4.34 -13.12
CA TYR A 226 -0.79 -4.03 -12.40
C TYR A 226 -2.00 -4.07 -13.34
N VAL A 227 -3.10 -4.66 -12.88
CA VAL A 227 -4.39 -4.69 -13.58
C VAL A 227 -5.43 -4.06 -12.67
N GLN A 228 -6.29 -3.21 -13.25
CA GLN A 228 -7.38 -2.58 -12.53
C GLN A 228 -8.22 -3.65 -11.80
N GLY A 229 -8.53 -3.41 -10.53
CA GLY A 229 -9.23 -4.36 -9.65
C GLY A 229 -8.31 -5.16 -8.73
N MET A 230 -6.98 -5.19 -8.96
CA MET A 230 -6.04 -5.80 -8.00
C MET A 230 -6.08 -5.13 -6.62
N ASN A 231 -6.43 -3.85 -6.57
CA ASN A 231 -6.68 -3.10 -5.33
C ASN A 231 -7.86 -3.69 -4.53
N GLU A 232 -8.92 -4.14 -5.20
CA GLU A 232 -10.11 -4.72 -4.57
C GLU A 232 -9.83 -6.09 -3.94
N ILE A 233 -8.78 -6.78 -4.41
CA ILE A 233 -8.31 -8.05 -3.82
C ILE A 233 -7.40 -7.78 -2.61
N ALA A 234 -6.49 -6.81 -2.72
CA ALA A 234 -5.56 -6.48 -1.65
C ALA A 234 -6.28 -5.85 -0.43
N ALA A 235 -7.29 -5.02 -0.68
CA ALA A 235 -7.98 -4.24 0.34
C ALA A 235 -8.67 -5.09 1.43
N PRO A 236 -9.44 -6.16 1.12
CA PRO A 236 -10.03 -7.03 2.13
C PRO A 236 -8.98 -7.76 2.98
N ILE A 237 -7.87 -8.20 2.37
CA ILE A 237 -6.77 -8.86 3.09
C ILE A 237 -6.16 -7.88 4.08
N TYR A 238 -5.86 -6.66 3.63
CA TYR A 238 -5.36 -5.60 4.49
C TYR A 238 -6.34 -5.25 5.60
N TYR A 239 -7.63 -5.08 5.29
CA TYR A 239 -8.67 -4.78 6.26
C TYR A 239 -8.78 -5.85 7.35
N VAL A 240 -8.77 -7.13 6.98
CA VAL A 240 -8.84 -8.25 7.92
C VAL A 240 -7.63 -8.28 8.84
N PHE A 241 -6.43 -8.02 8.29
CA PHE A 241 -5.22 -8.01 9.09
C PHE A 241 -5.19 -6.79 10.00
N ALA A 242 -5.35 -5.58 9.49
CA ALA A 242 -5.28 -4.33 10.26
C ALA A 242 -6.27 -4.24 11.43
N ASN A 243 -7.42 -4.94 11.36
CA ASN A 243 -8.40 -5.01 12.44
C ASN A 243 -8.15 -6.14 13.45
N ASN A 244 -6.98 -6.79 13.41
CA ASN A 244 -6.62 -7.82 14.38
C ASN A 244 -6.43 -7.21 15.79
N PRO A 245 -7.10 -7.73 16.84
CA PRO A 245 -6.98 -7.21 18.20
C PRO A 245 -5.58 -7.31 18.79
N ASP A 246 -4.72 -8.22 18.32
CA ASP A 246 -3.37 -8.42 18.85
C ASP A 246 -2.45 -7.20 18.60
N PRO A 247 -2.06 -6.44 19.65
CA PRO A 247 -1.23 -5.25 19.52
C PRO A 247 0.20 -5.53 19.03
N ASP A 248 0.75 -6.72 19.25
CA ASP A 248 2.14 -7.04 18.85
C ASP A 248 2.23 -7.36 17.35
N GLU A 249 1.13 -7.84 16.76
CA GLU A 249 1.05 -8.11 15.33
C GLU A 249 0.59 -6.90 14.51
N ARG A 250 -0.20 -6.00 15.08
CA ARG A 250 -0.78 -4.82 14.40
C ARG A 250 0.22 -3.94 13.62
N PRO A 251 1.40 -3.60 14.17
CA PRO A 251 2.37 -2.76 13.46
C PRO A 251 2.95 -3.44 12.22
N HIS A 252 2.98 -4.78 12.17
CA HIS A 252 3.77 -5.51 11.18
C HIS A 252 2.91 -6.31 10.19
N GLN A 253 1.58 -6.16 10.23
CA GLN A 253 0.62 -6.83 9.34
C GLN A 253 0.66 -6.35 7.88
N VAL A 254 1.44 -5.30 7.61
CA VAL A 254 1.66 -4.69 6.30
C VAL A 254 2.63 -5.52 5.44
N CYS A 255 3.41 -6.42 6.06
CA CYS A 255 4.42 -7.25 5.39
C CYS A 255 3.80 -8.53 4.81
N ILE A 256 2.90 -8.40 3.82
CA ILE A 256 2.42 -9.56 3.06
C ILE A 256 3.51 -9.94 2.07
N ASP A 257 4.27 -10.98 2.40
CA ASP A 257 5.34 -11.51 1.55
C ASP A 257 4.74 -12.26 0.36
N GLY A 258 5.26 -11.96 -0.84
CA GLY A 258 4.87 -12.55 -2.12
C GLY A 258 5.56 -13.88 -2.43
N HIS A 259 6.09 -14.59 -1.43
CA HIS A 259 6.82 -15.84 -1.64
C HIS A 259 5.88 -17.00 -2.03
N ARG A 260 5.53 -17.04 -3.31
CA ARG A 260 5.04 -18.23 -4.00
C ARG A 260 6.20 -19.23 -4.10
N ARG A 261 6.41 -20.04 -3.07
CA ARG A 261 7.26 -21.24 -3.22
C ARG A 261 6.51 -22.24 -4.09
N ARG A 262 7.13 -22.56 -5.23
CA ARG A 262 6.95 -23.83 -5.92
C ARG A 262 6.96 -24.94 -4.85
N ALA A 263 5.83 -25.61 -4.68
CA ALA A 263 5.82 -26.95 -4.12
C ALA A 263 6.36 -27.90 -5.21
N PRO A 264 7.02 -29.00 -4.83
CA PRO A 264 7.66 -29.93 -5.77
C PRO A 264 6.68 -30.53 -6.78
#